data_AF-A0A2V8JFQ3-F1
#
_entry.id   AF-A0A2V8JFQ3-F1
#
_cell.length_a   1.000
_cell.length_b   1.000
_cell.length_c   1.000
_cell.angle_alpha   90.00
_cell.angle_beta   90.00
_cell.angle_gamma   90.00
#
_symmetry.space_group_name_H-M   'P 1'
#
loop_
_entity.id
_entity.type
_entity.pdbx_description
1 polymer ?
#
loop_
_entity_poly.entity_id
_entity_poly.type
_entity_poly.pdbx_seq_one_letter_code
_entity_poly.pdbx_strand_id
1 'polypeptide(L)'
;MIAIEPKTEPASRSIYIAPLRGFSVAFAFIFGLALFGLVGQVRANSRLFWSFMGAVVVLLAWSAVLFGSAWGRRRKLALEFAPRLQHYLQACLQTAIFAYWGWYWRQVYDSYYLVIAQLVFAYAFDLLLSWSRRDIYRLSFLPFPIVFSTNLFLWFKPDWFYFQFMMLAVGFAAKELLRWNKQGRDTHIFNPSSFSLMVFSLGLILTGTTDITWGKEIAITQFYPPHMYLFIFLIGLPAQYLFGVTTMTMPAVMTTYLFGLAYYHATGVYFFFDSYIPISVFFGMHLLFTDPSTAPRTELGRMIFGALYGLGNVVLYYVLQRAGAPEFYDKLLPVPILNVTIQLIDRVAGSELLRRFDPSGFGRSLVGRRRNLAYLVLWTIVFAMTSVAQGVGDKHPGQFVRFWLRACQEGRPQACAYLKVLYSNFCRQESGWACNELGIFQAERDQDRTAAVASFERACDLGSLPACRNINRTITGSATAETASPALQDYPIILRGSKGPISNLPPPALYALACSQGWPETCEQTKH
;
A
#
# COMPACT_ATOMS: atom_id res chain seq x y z
N MET A 1 -20.85 35.43 10.94
CA MET A 1 -20.00 35.18 12.13
C MET A 1 -20.73 34.21 13.02
N ILE A 2 -20.26 32.97 13.10
CA ILE A 2 -20.83 31.94 13.98
C ILE A 2 -19.65 31.40 14.78
N ALA A 3 -19.76 31.55 16.10
CA ALA A 3 -18.76 31.17 17.08
C ALA A 3 -18.38 29.70 16.90
N ILE A 4 -17.10 29.48 16.57
CA ILE A 4 -16.47 28.18 16.73
C ILE A 4 -16.44 27.95 18.24
N GLU A 5 -17.29 27.07 18.76
CA GLU A 5 -17.10 26.54 20.12
C GLU A 5 -15.64 26.08 20.22
N PRO A 6 -14.81 26.71 21.07
CA PRO A 6 -13.51 26.17 21.34
C PRO A 6 -13.79 24.88 22.11
N LYS A 7 -13.61 23.73 21.45
CA LYS A 7 -13.31 22.50 22.19
C LYS A 7 -12.05 22.81 22.98
N THR A 8 -12.24 23.15 24.24
CA THR A 8 -11.20 23.15 25.25
C THR A 8 -10.71 21.71 25.31
N GLU A 9 -9.63 21.43 24.57
CA GLU A 9 -8.86 20.22 24.80
C GLU A 9 -8.55 20.19 26.31
N PRO A 10 -8.82 19.08 27.02
CA PRO A 10 -8.55 19.01 28.44
C PRO A 10 -7.10 19.40 28.66
N ALA A 11 -6.85 20.38 29.54
CA ALA A 11 -5.53 20.91 29.80
C ALA A 11 -4.57 19.74 30.08
N SER A 12 -3.65 19.48 29.16
CA SER A 12 -2.69 18.38 29.30
C SER A 12 -1.89 18.63 30.57
N ARG A 13 -1.94 17.71 31.53
CA ARG A 13 -1.09 17.80 32.71
C ARG A 13 0.36 17.63 32.28
N SER A 14 1.08 18.75 32.16
CA SER A 14 2.51 18.77 31.86
C SER A 14 3.29 18.46 33.13
N ILE A 15 4.08 17.39 33.11
CA ILE A 15 4.98 17.02 34.21
C ILE A 15 6.37 17.53 33.86
N TYR A 16 6.90 18.44 34.66
CA TYR A 16 8.29 18.87 34.51
C TYR A 16 9.22 17.82 35.10
N ILE A 17 10.24 17.45 34.33
CA ILE A 17 11.23 16.45 34.69
C ILE A 17 12.64 17.06 34.64
N ALA A 18 13.46 16.67 35.62
CA ALA A 18 14.87 17.02 35.61
C ALA A 18 15.59 16.29 34.46
N PRO A 19 16.66 16.86 33.88
CA PRO A 19 17.40 16.24 32.78
C PRO A 19 17.83 14.80 33.05
N LEU A 20 18.25 14.49 34.29
CA LEU A 20 18.64 13.13 34.68
C LEU A 20 17.48 12.13 34.58
N ARG A 21 16.25 12.51 35.00
CA ARG A 21 15.07 11.67 34.84
C ARG A 21 14.66 11.53 33.38
N GLY A 22 14.80 12.61 32.60
CA GLY A 22 14.60 12.57 31.15
C GLY A 22 15.55 11.58 30.46
N PHE A 23 16.82 11.57 30.87
CA PHE A 23 17.81 10.59 30.40
C PHE A 23 17.37 9.16 30.72
N SER A 24 16.90 8.88 31.94
CA SER A 24 16.40 7.54 32.31
C SER A 24 15.23 7.08 31.42
N VAL A 25 14.31 7.98 31.08
CA VAL A 25 13.18 7.65 30.17
C VAL A 25 13.69 7.33 28.77
N ALA A 26 14.59 8.16 28.23
CA ALA A 26 15.20 7.89 26.92
C ALA A 26 15.98 6.58 26.92
N PHE A 27 16.77 6.34 27.99
CA PHE A 27 17.57 5.15 28.16
C PHE A 27 16.71 3.88 28.22
N ALA A 28 15.53 3.91 28.84
CA ALA A 28 14.63 2.75 28.87
C ALA A 28 14.25 2.27 27.44
N PHE A 29 13.92 3.20 26.53
CA PHE A 29 13.64 2.85 25.14
C PHE A 29 14.89 2.39 24.39
N ILE A 30 16.02 3.07 24.57
CA ILE A 30 17.28 2.72 23.90
C ILE A 30 17.79 1.35 24.35
N PHE A 31 17.71 1.07 25.65
CA PHE A 31 18.02 -0.23 26.23
C PHE A 31 17.06 -1.30 25.72
N GLY A 32 15.76 -1.01 25.67
CA GLY A 32 14.76 -1.88 25.04
C GLY A 32 15.11 -2.22 23.59
N LEU A 33 15.59 -1.24 22.81
CA LEU A 33 16.07 -1.46 21.45
C LEU A 33 17.34 -2.33 21.41
N ALA A 34 18.27 -2.12 22.34
CA ALA A 34 19.49 -2.93 22.44
C ALA A 34 19.19 -4.41 22.76
N LEU A 35 18.16 -4.69 23.56
CA LEU A 35 17.74 -6.06 23.88
C LEU A 35 17.29 -6.86 22.65
N PHE A 36 16.85 -6.21 21.56
CA PHE A 36 16.56 -6.92 20.31
C PHE A 36 17.79 -7.58 19.70
N GLY A 37 19.01 -7.12 20.03
CA GLY A 37 20.26 -7.79 19.64
C GLY A 37 20.42 -9.20 20.24
N LEU A 38 19.61 -9.56 21.24
CA LEU A 38 19.57 -10.90 21.84
C LEU A 38 18.59 -11.86 21.13
N VAL A 39 17.70 -11.34 20.28
CA VAL A 39 16.77 -12.16 19.51
C VAL A 39 17.56 -13.02 18.53
N GLY A 40 17.32 -14.34 18.54
CA GLY A 40 18.10 -15.30 17.74
C GLY A 40 18.17 -14.93 16.25
N GLN A 41 17.06 -14.48 15.66
CA GLN A 41 17.01 -14.05 14.25
C GLN A 41 17.85 -12.79 13.98
N VAL A 42 17.91 -11.84 14.94
CA VAL A 42 18.74 -10.63 14.83
C VAL A 42 20.21 -10.97 14.97
N ARG A 43 20.57 -11.79 15.96
CA ARG A 43 21.95 -12.23 16.17
C ARG A 43 22.49 -13.07 15.00
N ALA A 44 21.65 -13.88 14.37
CA ALA A 44 22.03 -14.72 13.24
C ALA A 44 22.38 -13.90 11.97
N ASN A 45 21.82 -12.70 11.81
CA ASN A 45 22.10 -11.83 10.66
C ASN A 45 23.01 -10.66 11.08
N SER A 46 24.27 -10.68 10.66
CA SER A 46 25.26 -9.66 11.05
C SER A 46 24.84 -8.24 10.64
N ARG A 47 24.28 -8.05 9.45
CA ARG A 47 23.85 -6.73 8.98
C ARG A 47 22.65 -6.21 9.77
N LEU A 48 21.70 -7.09 10.07
CA LEU A 48 20.56 -6.76 10.93
C LEU A 48 21.03 -6.37 12.34
N PHE A 49 21.88 -7.20 12.95
CA PHE A 49 22.47 -6.90 14.27
C PHE A 49 23.15 -5.52 14.31
N TRP A 50 24.01 -5.22 13.33
CA TRP A 50 24.68 -3.92 13.26
C TRP A 50 23.75 -2.75 12.95
N SER A 51 22.63 -3.00 12.25
CA SER A 51 21.57 -1.99 12.07
C SER A 51 20.96 -1.57 13.40
N PHE A 52 20.71 -2.52 14.30
CA PHE A 52 20.21 -2.25 15.66
C PHE A 52 21.28 -1.57 16.52
N MET A 53 22.50 -2.11 16.56
CA MET A 53 23.57 -1.54 17.38
C MET A 53 23.96 -0.14 16.92
N GLY A 54 24.00 0.11 15.61
CA GLY A 54 24.24 1.44 15.05
C GLY A 54 23.16 2.45 15.49
N ALA A 55 21.89 2.07 15.41
CA ALA A 55 20.79 2.92 15.90
C ALA A 55 20.90 3.19 17.41
N VAL A 56 21.24 2.19 18.22
CA VAL A 56 21.47 2.34 19.67
C VAL A 56 22.62 3.32 19.94
N VAL A 57 23.77 3.17 19.27
CA VAL A 57 24.93 4.06 19.44
C VAL A 57 24.57 5.51 19.09
N VAL A 58 23.87 5.73 17.98
CA VAL A 58 23.42 7.06 17.56
C VAL A 58 22.46 7.67 18.60
N LEU A 59 21.49 6.91 19.08
CA LEU A 59 20.53 7.40 20.08
C LEU A 59 21.19 7.66 21.44
N LEU A 60 22.16 6.84 21.87
CA LEU A 60 22.95 7.07 23.08
C LEU A 60 23.80 8.33 22.97
N ALA A 61 24.49 8.52 21.85
CA ALA A 61 25.29 9.72 21.60
C ALA A 61 24.42 10.98 21.61
N TRP A 62 23.27 10.96 20.93
CA TRP A 62 22.32 12.06 20.95
C TRP A 62 21.77 12.32 22.36
N SER A 63 21.39 11.27 23.09
CA SER A 63 20.94 11.37 24.48
C SER A 63 22.00 12.05 25.36
N ALA A 64 23.26 11.60 25.30
CA ALA A 64 24.35 12.19 26.07
C ALA A 64 24.54 13.69 25.78
N VAL A 65 24.51 14.09 24.51
CA VAL A 65 24.62 15.50 24.10
C VAL A 65 23.42 16.32 24.58
N LEU A 66 22.19 15.82 24.38
CA LEU A 66 20.96 16.51 24.75
C LEU A 66 20.90 16.74 26.26
N PHE A 67 21.08 15.70 27.06
CA PHE A 67 20.92 15.81 28.51
C PHE A 67 22.13 16.47 29.19
N GLY A 68 23.35 16.30 28.66
CA GLY A 68 24.52 17.06 29.10
C GLY A 68 24.33 18.56 28.88
N SER A 69 23.86 18.96 27.70
CA SER A 69 23.57 20.37 27.41
C SER A 69 22.39 20.91 28.22
N ALA A 70 21.33 20.11 28.44
CA ALA A 70 20.17 20.50 29.23
C ALA A 70 20.52 20.69 30.71
N TRP A 71 21.41 19.85 31.25
CA TRP A 71 21.95 20.00 32.60
C TRP A 71 22.75 21.29 32.74
N GLY A 72 23.71 21.52 31.84
CA GLY A 72 24.55 22.74 31.86
C GLY A 72 23.74 24.03 31.73
N ARG A 73 22.68 24.02 30.93
CA ARG A 73 21.77 25.16 30.71
C ARG A 73 20.60 25.23 31.70
N ARG A 74 20.52 24.31 32.68
CA ARG A 74 19.41 24.20 33.66
C ARG A 74 18.01 24.21 33.00
N ARG A 75 17.89 23.58 31.82
CA ARG A 75 16.62 23.47 31.09
C ARG A 75 15.60 22.65 31.89
N LYS A 76 14.35 23.07 31.87
CA LYS A 76 13.22 22.28 32.41
C LYS A 76 12.53 21.57 31.26
N LEU A 77 12.65 20.25 31.22
CA LEU A 77 11.97 19.44 30.22
C LEU A 77 10.56 19.11 30.71
N ALA A 78 9.58 19.11 29.82
CA ALA A 78 8.20 18.75 30.13
C ALA A 78 7.80 17.47 29.39
N LEU A 79 7.05 16.64 30.09
CA LEU A 79 6.39 15.44 29.57
C LEU A 79 4.87 15.65 29.64
N GLU A 80 4.20 15.56 28.51
CA GLU A 80 2.75 15.71 28.39
C GLU A 80 2.14 14.41 27.87
N PHE A 81 1.15 13.86 28.56
CA PHE A 81 0.35 12.77 28.02
C PHE A 81 -0.81 13.34 27.20
N ALA A 82 -0.79 13.10 25.89
CA ALA A 82 -1.75 13.67 24.94
C ALA A 82 -2.32 12.59 24.00
N PRO A 83 -3.14 11.66 24.50
CA PRO A 83 -3.77 10.64 23.67
C PRO A 83 -4.78 11.33 22.73
N ARG A 84 -4.57 11.16 21.41
CA ARG A 84 -5.51 11.64 20.40
C ARG A 84 -6.30 10.48 19.84
N LEU A 85 -7.63 10.61 19.82
CA LEU A 85 -8.55 9.59 19.31
C LEU A 85 -8.17 9.14 17.88
N GLN A 86 -7.75 10.08 17.03
CA GLN A 86 -7.33 9.79 15.66
C GLN A 86 -6.15 8.80 15.59
N HIS A 87 -5.13 8.94 16.45
CA HIS A 87 -3.96 8.06 16.43
C HIS A 87 -4.30 6.69 16.99
N TYR A 88 -5.11 6.64 18.05
CA TYR A 88 -5.55 5.38 18.64
C TYR A 88 -6.42 4.59 17.66
N LEU A 89 -7.41 5.23 17.05
CA LEU A 89 -8.29 4.57 16.08
C LEU A 89 -7.47 4.05 14.89
N GLN A 90 -6.60 4.86 14.31
CA GLN A 90 -5.75 4.43 13.21
C GLN A 90 -4.84 3.25 13.59
N ALA A 91 -4.27 3.24 14.80
CA ALA A 91 -3.51 2.10 15.30
C ALA A 91 -4.37 0.83 15.36
N CYS A 92 -5.59 0.89 15.91
CA CYS A 92 -6.51 -0.26 15.94
C CYS A 92 -6.85 -0.77 14.53
N LEU A 93 -7.15 0.13 13.60
CA LEU A 93 -7.49 -0.21 12.21
C LEU A 93 -6.34 -0.93 11.52
N GLN A 94 -5.12 -0.41 11.66
CA GLN A 94 -3.94 -1.01 11.05
C GLN A 94 -3.54 -2.33 11.73
N THR A 95 -3.70 -2.44 13.04
CA THR A 95 -3.54 -3.74 13.74
C THR A 95 -4.51 -4.79 13.21
N ALA A 96 -5.77 -4.42 12.98
CA ALA A 96 -6.75 -5.34 12.40
C ALA A 96 -6.34 -5.81 10.99
N ILE A 97 -5.74 -4.91 10.20
CA ILE A 97 -5.19 -5.24 8.88
C ILE A 97 -3.99 -6.19 9.01
N PHE A 98 -3.02 -5.89 9.87
CA PHE A 98 -1.86 -6.76 10.07
C PHE A 98 -2.27 -8.15 10.56
N ALA A 99 -3.27 -8.26 11.43
CA ALA A 99 -3.82 -9.54 11.88
C ALA A 99 -4.51 -10.29 10.73
N TYR A 100 -5.37 -9.62 9.96
CA TYR A 100 -6.08 -10.30 8.89
C TYR A 100 -5.15 -10.69 7.74
N TRP A 101 -4.33 -9.77 7.26
CA TRP A 101 -3.37 -10.01 6.18
C TRP A 101 -2.28 -11.01 6.60
N GLY A 102 -1.73 -10.88 7.81
CA GLY A 102 -0.69 -11.79 8.30
C GLY A 102 -1.14 -13.24 8.46
N TRP A 103 -2.44 -13.47 8.61
CA TRP A 103 -3.01 -14.82 8.56
C TRP A 103 -2.80 -15.50 7.20
N TYR A 104 -2.86 -14.74 6.11
CA TYR A 104 -2.70 -15.24 4.73
C TYR A 104 -1.28 -15.07 4.19
N TRP A 105 -0.48 -14.18 4.79
CA TRP A 105 0.94 -14.02 4.45
C TRP A 105 1.80 -13.99 5.71
N ARG A 106 2.35 -15.17 6.05
CA ARG A 106 3.05 -15.39 7.33
C ARG A 106 4.24 -14.46 7.57
N GLN A 107 4.87 -13.97 6.49
CA GLN A 107 5.98 -13.00 6.56
C GLN A 107 5.65 -11.78 7.43
N VAL A 108 4.38 -11.35 7.49
CA VAL A 108 3.93 -10.27 8.38
C VAL A 108 4.21 -10.61 9.84
N TYR A 109 3.84 -11.82 10.27
CA TYR A 109 4.05 -12.30 11.63
C TYR A 109 5.50 -12.64 11.90
N ASP A 110 6.19 -13.21 10.91
CA ASP A 110 7.62 -13.48 11.03
C ASP A 110 8.41 -12.17 11.20
N SER A 111 7.88 -11.05 10.72
CA SER A 111 8.50 -9.71 10.87
C SER A 111 7.98 -8.92 12.07
N TYR A 112 7.11 -9.46 12.93
CA TYR A 112 6.45 -8.67 14.00
C TYR A 112 7.46 -8.03 14.96
N TYR A 113 8.53 -8.76 15.30
CA TYR A 113 9.57 -8.27 16.21
C TYR A 113 10.30 -7.06 15.62
N LEU A 114 10.46 -7.00 14.28
CA LEU A 114 11.03 -5.84 13.59
C LEU A 114 10.08 -4.64 13.64
N VAL A 115 8.77 -4.86 13.56
CA VAL A 115 7.77 -3.79 13.70
C VAL A 115 7.75 -3.26 15.14
N ILE A 116 7.87 -4.12 16.15
CA ILE A 116 7.98 -3.68 17.55
C ILE A 116 9.29 -2.90 17.78
N ALA A 117 10.41 -3.38 17.24
CA ALA A 117 11.67 -2.66 17.30
C ALA A 117 11.57 -1.25 16.70
N GLN A 118 10.88 -1.13 15.56
CA GLN A 118 10.57 0.16 14.94
C GLN A 118 9.74 1.07 15.85
N LEU A 119 8.74 0.54 16.57
CA LEU A 119 7.98 1.32 17.56
C LEU A 119 8.86 1.81 18.70
N VAL A 120 9.70 0.95 19.27
CA VAL A 120 10.63 1.32 20.35
C VAL A 120 11.61 2.40 19.89
N PHE A 121 12.19 2.24 18.69
CA PHE A 121 13.04 3.24 18.06
C PHE A 121 12.29 4.55 17.84
N ALA A 122 11.06 4.50 17.31
CA ALA A 122 10.25 5.67 17.03
C ALA A 122 9.93 6.48 18.29
N TYR A 123 9.62 5.81 19.41
CA TYR A 123 9.44 6.48 20.70
C TYR A 123 10.72 7.14 21.20
N ALA A 124 11.87 6.45 21.13
CA ALA A 124 13.16 7.03 21.51
C ALA A 124 13.51 8.25 20.66
N PHE A 125 13.34 8.15 19.34
CA PHE A 125 13.67 9.19 18.37
C PHE A 125 12.75 10.41 18.51
N ASP A 126 11.42 10.24 18.55
CA ASP A 126 10.46 11.34 18.70
C ASP A 126 10.65 12.09 20.03
N LEU A 127 10.99 11.36 21.10
CA LEU A 127 11.31 11.91 22.42
C LEU A 127 12.56 12.79 22.38
N LEU A 128 13.68 12.26 21.86
CA LEU A 128 14.93 13.02 21.75
C LEU A 128 14.78 14.24 20.82
N LEU A 129 14.09 14.07 19.70
CA LEU A 129 13.82 15.15 18.74
C LEU A 129 12.98 16.27 19.36
N SER A 130 11.90 15.92 20.07
CA SER A 130 10.99 16.89 20.68
C SER A 130 11.68 17.71 21.76
N TRP A 131 12.41 17.06 22.68
CA TRP A 131 13.16 17.78 23.73
C TRP A 131 14.35 18.56 23.18
N SER A 132 14.98 18.10 22.10
CA SER A 132 16.03 18.88 21.44
C SER A 132 15.51 20.23 20.95
N ARG A 133 14.26 20.29 20.47
CA ARG A 133 13.71 21.48 19.83
C ARG A 133 12.80 22.36 20.71
N ARG A 134 11.94 21.78 21.54
CA ARG A 134 10.81 22.50 22.16
C ARG A 134 10.70 22.35 23.67
N ASP A 135 11.64 21.68 24.32
CA ASP A 135 11.60 21.32 25.75
C ASP A 135 10.38 20.48 26.19
N ILE A 136 9.39 20.25 25.31
CA ILE A 136 8.15 19.55 25.60
C ILE A 136 8.08 18.31 24.71
N TYR A 137 7.91 17.14 25.33
CA TYR A 137 7.59 15.90 24.64
C TYR A 137 6.15 15.47 24.95
N ARG A 138 5.40 15.14 23.88
CA ARG A 138 4.01 14.69 23.98
C ARG A 138 3.92 13.19 23.76
N LEU A 139 3.83 12.44 24.85
CA LEU A 139 3.61 11.01 24.82
C LEU A 139 2.20 10.74 24.28
N SER A 140 2.13 10.04 23.15
CA SER A 140 0.88 9.73 22.45
C SER A 140 0.99 8.43 21.65
N PHE A 141 -0.11 8.01 21.03
CA PHE A 141 -0.15 6.88 20.10
C PHE A 141 0.40 7.21 18.70
N LEU A 142 0.93 8.42 18.46
CA LEU A 142 1.41 8.83 17.15
C LEU A 142 2.42 7.86 16.49
N PRO A 143 3.38 7.26 17.20
CA PRO A 143 4.32 6.34 16.57
C PRO A 143 3.68 5.12 15.92
N PHE A 144 2.54 4.66 16.44
CA PHE A 144 1.84 3.49 15.91
C PHE A 144 1.38 3.71 14.46
N PRO A 145 0.51 4.70 14.15
CA PRO A 145 0.14 5.01 12.77
C PRO A 145 1.31 5.22 11.82
N ILE A 146 2.39 5.87 12.27
CA ILE A 146 3.55 6.14 11.40
C ILE A 146 4.26 4.84 11.05
N VAL A 147 4.62 4.03 12.06
CA VAL A 147 5.33 2.76 11.86
C VAL A 147 4.45 1.79 11.07
N PHE A 148 3.20 1.63 11.45
CA PHE A 148 2.27 0.72 10.78
C PHE A 148 1.97 1.13 9.35
N SER A 149 1.68 2.41 9.06
CA SER A 149 1.54 2.89 7.68
C SER A 149 2.79 2.62 6.86
N THR A 150 3.98 2.92 7.41
CA THR A 150 5.24 2.70 6.70
C THR A 150 5.37 1.23 6.28
N ASN A 151 5.16 0.31 7.23
CA ASN A 151 5.22 -1.14 6.96
C ASN A 151 4.06 -1.64 6.06
N LEU A 152 2.87 -1.05 6.10
CA LEU A 152 1.79 -1.44 5.17
C LEU A 152 2.12 -1.15 3.70
N PHE A 153 3.10 -0.31 3.41
CA PHE A 153 3.43 0.11 2.06
C PHE A 153 4.82 -0.30 1.61
N LEU A 154 5.81 -0.26 2.50
CA LEU A 154 7.20 -0.57 2.19
C LEU A 154 7.97 -0.90 3.47
N TRP A 155 8.59 -2.08 3.53
CA TRP A 155 9.65 -2.34 4.51
C TRP A 155 10.88 -2.99 3.86
N PHE A 156 12.05 -2.68 4.41
CA PHE A 156 13.33 -3.20 3.95
C PHE A 156 13.54 -4.66 4.39
N LYS A 157 14.22 -5.45 3.56
CA LYS A 157 14.68 -6.80 3.95
C LYS A 157 15.68 -6.70 5.12
N PRO A 158 15.83 -7.76 5.93
CA PRO A 158 16.68 -7.73 7.13
C PRO A 158 18.12 -7.23 6.89
N ASP A 159 18.72 -7.55 5.75
CA ASP A 159 20.08 -7.11 5.40
C ASP A 159 20.24 -5.60 5.21
N TRP A 160 19.13 -4.90 4.98
CA TRP A 160 19.07 -3.48 4.65
C TRP A 160 18.26 -2.70 5.71
N PHE A 161 18.04 -3.30 6.87
CA PHE A 161 17.11 -2.79 7.86
C PHE A 161 17.51 -1.44 8.49
N TYR A 162 18.77 -1.04 8.39
CA TYR A 162 19.20 0.31 8.76
C TYR A 162 18.44 1.40 7.98
N PHE A 163 18.08 1.15 6.71
CA PHE A 163 17.23 2.07 5.95
C PHE A 163 15.80 2.16 6.51
N GLN A 164 15.31 1.12 7.19
CA GLN A 164 14.02 1.17 7.88
C GLN A 164 14.06 2.19 9.03
N PHE A 165 15.11 2.17 9.86
CA PHE A 165 15.27 3.17 10.92
C PHE A 165 15.48 4.58 10.36
N MET A 166 16.25 4.72 9.27
CA MET A 166 16.41 6.01 8.59
C MET A 166 15.09 6.53 8.02
N MET A 167 14.27 5.68 7.43
CA MET A 167 12.96 6.05 6.88
C MET A 167 12.03 6.58 7.99
N LEU A 168 11.98 5.90 9.14
CA LEU A 168 11.25 6.40 10.30
C LEU A 168 11.82 7.74 10.81
N ALA A 169 13.15 7.83 10.96
CA ALA A 169 13.82 9.05 11.40
C ALA A 169 13.47 10.24 10.50
N VAL A 170 13.49 10.05 9.17
CA VAL A 170 13.08 11.07 8.19
C VAL A 170 11.61 11.44 8.35
N GLY A 171 10.71 10.48 8.58
CA GLY A 171 9.29 10.76 8.81
C GLY A 171 9.06 11.63 10.05
N PHE A 172 9.67 11.28 11.19
CA PHE A 172 9.56 12.06 12.43
C PHE A 172 10.26 13.42 12.32
N ALA A 173 11.42 13.49 11.67
CA ALA A 173 12.11 14.75 11.41
C ALA A 173 11.27 15.67 10.52
N ALA A 174 10.67 15.15 9.44
CA ALA A 174 9.81 15.93 8.56
C ALA A 174 8.59 16.50 9.28
N LYS A 175 7.90 15.69 10.10
CA LYS A 175 6.80 16.15 10.95
C LYS A 175 7.20 17.34 11.83
N GLU A 176 8.35 17.24 12.48
CA GLU A 176 8.79 18.26 13.42
C GLU A 176 9.33 19.49 12.66
N LEU A 177 10.21 19.32 11.70
CA LEU A 177 10.93 20.41 11.03
C LEU A 177 10.12 21.11 9.93
N LEU A 178 9.33 20.37 9.15
CA LEU A 178 8.61 20.89 7.98
C LEU A 178 7.18 21.29 8.37
N ARG A 179 7.05 22.50 8.89
CA ARG A 179 5.78 23.06 9.36
C ARG A 179 5.46 24.38 8.66
N TRP A 180 4.18 24.71 8.61
CA TRP A 180 3.68 25.97 8.08
C TRP A 180 2.53 26.51 8.90
N ASN A 181 2.20 27.77 8.67
CA ASN A 181 0.97 28.34 9.19
C ASN A 181 -0.20 27.98 8.26
N LYS A 182 -1.11 27.15 8.76
CA LYS A 182 -2.36 26.82 8.10
C LYS A 182 -3.47 27.62 8.77
N GLN A 183 -3.78 28.80 8.22
CA GLN A 183 -4.86 29.69 8.69
C GLN A 183 -4.84 29.87 10.22
N GLY A 184 -3.73 30.41 10.74
CA GLY A 184 -3.53 30.74 12.15
C GLY A 184 -3.02 29.59 13.04
N ARG A 185 -2.90 28.36 12.52
CA ARG A 185 -2.39 27.20 13.29
C ARG A 185 -1.06 26.69 12.71
N ASP A 186 -0.06 26.51 13.56
CA ASP A 186 1.20 25.87 13.20
C ASP A 186 1.03 24.35 13.11
N THR A 187 1.06 23.83 11.88
CA THR A 187 0.85 22.40 11.56
C THR A 187 1.96 21.89 10.68
N HIS A 188 2.27 20.59 10.75
CA HIS A 188 3.19 19.98 9.80
C HIS A 188 2.58 19.99 8.39
N ILE A 189 3.43 20.06 7.38
CA ILE A 189 3.01 20.10 5.97
C ILE A 189 2.60 18.70 5.52
N PHE A 190 3.49 17.73 5.74
CA PHE A 190 3.39 16.40 5.16
C PHE A 190 2.88 15.36 6.15
N ASN A 191 2.15 14.38 5.65
CA ASN A 191 1.91 13.17 6.43
C ASN A 191 3.28 12.49 6.67
N PRO A 192 3.67 12.21 7.94
CA PRO A 192 5.02 11.79 8.27
C PRO A 192 5.43 10.50 7.55
N SER A 193 4.53 9.51 7.53
CA SER A 193 4.78 8.23 6.86
C SER A 193 4.86 8.40 5.33
N SER A 194 3.92 9.12 4.72
CA SER A 194 3.90 9.27 3.26
C SER A 194 5.11 10.04 2.73
N PHE A 195 5.59 11.05 3.45
CA PHE A 195 6.79 11.79 3.07
C PHE A 195 8.02 10.89 3.04
N SER A 196 8.25 10.13 4.12
CA SER A 196 9.37 9.19 4.19
C SER A 196 9.26 8.10 3.12
N LEU A 197 8.07 7.54 2.91
CA LEU A 197 7.80 6.56 1.86
C LEU A 197 8.11 7.13 0.48
N MET A 198 7.71 8.37 0.16
CA MET A 198 8.03 8.99 -1.12
C MET A 198 9.55 9.17 -1.30
N VAL A 199 10.25 9.71 -0.30
CA VAL A 199 11.71 9.94 -0.38
C VAL A 199 12.46 8.64 -0.63
N PHE A 200 12.16 7.58 0.13
CA PHE A 200 12.82 6.29 -0.03
C PHE A 200 12.38 5.58 -1.31
N SER A 201 11.12 5.72 -1.73
CA SER A 201 10.63 5.18 -2.99
C SER A 201 11.36 5.80 -4.19
N LEU A 202 11.50 7.13 -4.21
CA LEU A 202 12.27 7.83 -5.26
C LEU A 202 13.73 7.36 -5.28
N GLY A 203 14.35 7.22 -4.11
CA GLY A 203 15.69 6.65 -3.99
C GLY A 203 15.79 5.27 -4.64
N LEU A 204 14.89 4.35 -4.26
CA LEU A 204 14.86 2.98 -4.78
C LEU A 204 14.59 2.90 -6.29
N ILE A 205 13.73 3.77 -6.81
CA ILE A 205 13.46 3.88 -8.26
C ILE A 205 14.72 4.34 -8.99
N LEU A 206 15.35 5.42 -8.51
CA LEU A 206 16.52 6.02 -9.16
C LEU A 206 17.74 5.11 -9.13
N THR A 207 17.90 4.29 -8.09
CA THR A 207 19.01 3.34 -7.97
C THR A 207 18.70 1.97 -8.59
N GLY A 208 17.45 1.70 -8.98
CA GLY A 208 17.03 0.39 -9.47
C GLY A 208 17.11 -0.72 -8.43
N THR A 209 17.08 -0.40 -7.13
CA THR A 209 17.32 -1.37 -6.04
C THR A 209 16.05 -1.78 -5.30
N THR A 210 14.87 -1.74 -5.93
CA THR A 210 13.59 -2.12 -5.28
C THR A 210 13.62 -3.49 -4.61
N ASP A 211 14.40 -4.45 -5.14
CA ASP A 211 14.46 -5.82 -4.66
C ASP A 211 15.11 -6.00 -3.26
N ILE A 212 15.72 -4.94 -2.71
CA ILE A 212 16.18 -4.92 -1.31
C ILE A 212 15.02 -4.72 -0.30
N THR A 213 13.81 -4.50 -0.80
CA THR A 213 12.58 -4.32 -0.02
C THR A 213 11.61 -5.46 -0.26
N TRP A 214 10.56 -5.52 0.54
CA TRP A 214 9.40 -6.38 0.31
C TRP A 214 8.26 -5.65 -0.43
N GLY A 215 8.53 -4.47 -1.03
CA GLY A 215 7.47 -3.60 -1.57
C GLY A 215 6.58 -4.27 -2.63
N LYS A 216 7.18 -5.06 -3.52
CA LYS A 216 6.45 -5.81 -4.57
C LYS A 216 5.56 -6.88 -3.93
N GLU A 217 6.11 -7.68 -3.03
CA GLU A 217 5.41 -8.76 -2.34
C GLU A 217 4.29 -8.22 -1.45
N ILE A 218 4.52 -7.09 -0.76
CA ILE A 218 3.50 -6.40 0.03
C ILE A 218 2.32 -6.00 -0.86
N ALA A 219 2.58 -5.37 -2.01
CA ALA A 219 1.54 -4.91 -2.91
C ALA A 219 0.66 -6.06 -3.45
N ILE A 220 1.28 -7.22 -3.72
CA ILE A 220 0.60 -8.40 -4.27
C ILE A 220 -0.16 -9.16 -3.16
N THR A 221 0.52 -9.48 -2.05
CA THR A 221 -0.02 -10.37 -1.00
C THR A 221 -1.15 -9.73 -0.21
N GLN A 222 -1.27 -8.40 -0.23
CA GLN A 222 -2.43 -7.68 0.29
C GLN A 222 -3.75 -8.10 -0.37
N PHE A 223 -3.71 -8.70 -1.56
CA PHE A 223 -4.88 -9.21 -2.25
C PHE A 223 -5.26 -10.63 -1.81
N TYR A 224 -4.39 -11.35 -1.09
CA TYR A 224 -4.60 -12.76 -0.72
C TYR A 224 -5.83 -12.99 0.16
N PRO A 225 -6.07 -12.18 1.22
CA PRO A 225 -7.24 -12.40 2.06
C PRO A 225 -8.54 -12.29 1.25
N PRO A 226 -9.55 -13.14 1.52
CA PRO A 226 -10.86 -13.01 0.89
C PRO A 226 -11.52 -11.70 1.31
N HIS A 227 -12.29 -11.10 0.41
CA HIS A 227 -13.10 -9.90 0.67
C HIS A 227 -12.30 -8.71 1.23
N MET A 228 -11.03 -8.55 0.87
CA MET A 228 -10.16 -7.52 1.46
C MET A 228 -10.69 -6.10 1.23
N TYR A 229 -11.29 -5.81 0.08
CA TYR A 229 -11.94 -4.51 -0.17
C TYR A 229 -13.07 -4.22 0.82
N LEU A 230 -13.93 -5.21 1.07
CA LEU A 230 -15.03 -5.09 2.03
C LEU A 230 -14.47 -4.90 3.45
N PHE A 231 -13.45 -5.67 3.81
CA PHE A 231 -12.79 -5.52 5.11
C PHE A 231 -12.25 -4.10 5.31
N ILE A 232 -11.46 -3.57 4.36
CA ILE A 232 -10.91 -2.20 4.41
C ILE A 232 -12.04 -1.16 4.49
N PHE A 233 -13.09 -1.33 3.69
CA PHE A 233 -14.25 -0.46 3.70
C PHE A 233 -14.89 -0.42 5.10
N LEU A 234 -15.22 -1.57 5.67
CA LEU A 234 -15.90 -1.69 6.97
C LEU A 234 -15.07 -1.12 8.12
N ILE A 235 -13.78 -1.45 8.19
CA ILE A 235 -12.90 -0.91 9.22
C ILE A 235 -12.65 0.59 9.00
N GLY A 236 -12.76 1.11 7.77
CA GLY A 236 -12.65 2.54 7.49
C GLY A 236 -13.82 3.38 8.04
N LEU A 237 -15.01 2.79 8.21
CA LEU A 237 -16.24 3.52 8.54
C LEU A 237 -16.16 4.32 9.87
N PRO A 238 -15.61 3.81 10.98
CA PRO A 238 -15.48 4.59 12.21
C PRO A 238 -14.65 5.86 12.04
N ALA A 239 -13.52 5.80 11.34
CA ALA A 239 -12.68 6.96 11.09
C ALA A 239 -13.38 7.96 10.16
N GLN A 240 -14.03 7.44 9.12
CA GLN A 240 -14.84 8.21 8.18
C GLN A 240 -15.99 8.97 8.88
N TYR A 241 -16.72 8.31 9.77
CA TYR A 241 -17.79 8.91 10.56
C TYR A 241 -17.27 9.97 11.54
N LEU A 242 -16.19 9.67 12.28
CA LEU A 242 -15.67 10.54 13.33
C LEU A 242 -14.96 11.78 12.78
N PHE A 243 -14.22 11.64 11.67
CA PHE A 243 -13.34 12.69 11.14
C PHE A 243 -13.83 13.31 9.83
N GLY A 244 -14.89 12.78 9.21
CA GLY A 244 -15.47 13.31 7.98
C GLY A 244 -14.57 13.14 6.75
N VAL A 245 -13.69 12.15 6.78
CA VAL A 245 -12.70 11.89 5.71
C VAL A 245 -13.32 11.20 4.49
N THR A 246 -14.59 10.76 4.57
CA THR A 246 -15.35 10.23 3.43
C THR A 246 -15.38 11.19 2.24
N THR A 247 -15.40 12.50 2.52
CA THR A 247 -15.34 13.55 1.50
C THR A 247 -14.05 13.55 0.68
N MET A 248 -13.01 12.85 1.13
CA MET A 248 -11.77 12.64 0.39
C MET A 248 -11.73 11.24 -0.22
N THR A 249 -12.04 10.20 0.59
CA THR A 249 -11.96 8.80 0.17
C THR A 249 -12.92 8.48 -0.98
N MET A 250 -14.19 8.91 -0.89
CA MET A 250 -15.19 8.59 -1.92
C MET A 250 -14.81 9.20 -3.28
N PRO A 251 -14.47 10.49 -3.41
CA PRO A 251 -14.00 11.05 -4.68
C PRO A 251 -12.73 10.36 -5.22
N ALA A 252 -11.77 9.99 -4.37
CA ALA A 252 -10.58 9.27 -4.83
C ALA A 252 -10.92 7.92 -5.48
N VAL A 253 -11.80 7.14 -4.83
CA VAL A 253 -12.28 5.86 -5.35
C VAL A 253 -13.09 6.07 -6.63
N MET A 254 -14.03 7.00 -6.63
CA MET A 254 -14.88 7.27 -7.79
C MET A 254 -14.06 7.74 -8.99
N THR A 255 -13.10 8.64 -8.83
CA THR A 255 -12.24 9.11 -9.92
C THR A 255 -11.48 7.95 -10.55
N THR A 256 -10.87 7.09 -9.74
CA THR A 256 -10.09 5.94 -10.22
C THR A 256 -10.99 4.93 -10.93
N TYR A 257 -12.15 4.62 -10.34
CA TYR A 257 -13.12 3.69 -10.91
C TYR A 257 -13.71 4.19 -12.23
N LEU A 258 -14.16 5.45 -12.29
CA LEU A 258 -14.73 6.05 -13.50
C LEU A 258 -13.68 6.17 -14.61
N PHE A 259 -12.44 6.50 -14.28
CA PHE A 259 -11.35 6.47 -15.26
C PHE A 259 -11.16 5.05 -15.81
N GLY A 260 -11.09 4.04 -14.95
CA GLY A 260 -10.93 2.66 -15.38
C GLY A 260 -12.10 2.17 -16.24
N LEU A 261 -13.33 2.55 -15.92
CA LEU A 261 -14.50 2.26 -16.77
C LEU A 261 -14.38 2.92 -18.14
N ALA A 262 -14.02 4.20 -18.19
CA ALA A 262 -13.81 4.91 -19.45
C ALA A 262 -12.70 4.28 -20.29
N TYR A 263 -11.60 3.89 -19.65
CA TYR A 263 -10.48 3.21 -20.30
C TYR A 263 -10.88 1.84 -20.85
N TYR A 264 -11.61 1.04 -20.08
CA TYR A 264 -12.11 -0.26 -20.52
C TYR A 264 -13.08 -0.11 -21.70
N HIS A 265 -14.01 0.85 -21.64
CA HIS A 265 -14.92 1.12 -22.75
C HIS A 265 -14.19 1.56 -24.02
N ALA A 266 -13.11 2.35 -23.89
CA ALA A 266 -12.34 2.83 -25.03
C ALA A 266 -11.40 1.76 -25.63
N THR A 267 -10.83 0.88 -24.81
CA THR A 267 -9.74 -0.03 -25.23
C THR A 267 -10.13 -1.50 -25.25
N GLY A 268 -11.17 -1.90 -24.52
CA GLY A 268 -11.54 -3.29 -24.28
C GLY A 268 -10.66 -4.01 -23.25
N VAL A 269 -9.74 -3.32 -22.58
CA VAL A 269 -8.83 -3.88 -21.56
C VAL A 269 -8.80 -3.02 -20.30
N TYR A 270 -8.38 -3.61 -19.18
CA TYR A 270 -8.30 -2.91 -17.90
C TYR A 270 -7.00 -2.11 -17.78
N PHE A 271 -7.11 -0.90 -17.24
CA PHE A 271 -5.94 -0.03 -17.05
C PHE A 271 -4.98 -0.58 -15.99
N PHE A 272 -5.51 -0.88 -14.81
CA PHE A 272 -4.82 -1.72 -13.83
C PHE A 272 -5.21 -3.16 -14.16
N PHE A 273 -4.24 -3.98 -14.58
CA PHE A 273 -4.55 -5.24 -15.26
C PHE A 273 -5.50 -6.17 -14.49
N ASP A 274 -5.39 -6.23 -13.17
CA ASP A 274 -6.10 -7.21 -12.35
C ASP A 274 -7.34 -6.64 -11.59
N SER A 275 -7.61 -5.34 -11.70
CA SER A 275 -8.63 -4.65 -10.91
C SER A 275 -8.97 -3.26 -11.48
N TYR A 276 -10.09 -2.64 -11.10
CA TYR A 276 -10.27 -1.20 -11.40
C TYR A 276 -9.48 -0.29 -10.46
N ILE A 277 -9.23 -0.76 -9.23
CA ILE A 277 -8.49 -0.05 -8.19
C ILE A 277 -7.60 -1.07 -7.50
N PRO A 278 -6.27 -1.05 -7.65
CA PRO A 278 -5.40 -1.98 -6.95
C PRO A 278 -5.63 -1.93 -5.44
N ILE A 279 -5.63 -3.08 -4.77
CA ILE A 279 -5.94 -3.15 -3.32
C ILE A 279 -5.05 -2.24 -2.48
N SER A 280 -3.79 -2.13 -2.88
CA SER A 280 -2.81 -1.28 -2.19
C SER A 280 -3.04 0.22 -2.41
N VAL A 281 -3.61 0.61 -3.56
CA VAL A 281 -4.11 1.98 -3.79
C VAL A 281 -5.34 2.24 -2.92
N PHE A 282 -6.25 1.27 -2.83
CA PHE A 282 -7.45 1.36 -2.00
C PHE A 282 -7.10 1.51 -0.50
N PHE A 283 -6.06 0.83 -0.01
CA PHE A 283 -5.48 1.08 1.31
C PHE A 283 -5.03 2.52 1.50
N GLY A 284 -4.28 3.05 0.52
CA GLY A 284 -3.84 4.45 0.52
C GLY A 284 -5.03 5.41 0.67
N MET A 285 -6.11 5.13 -0.05
CA MET A 285 -7.36 5.91 -0.03
C MET A 285 -8.11 5.87 1.31
N HIS A 286 -7.86 4.88 2.16
CA HIS A 286 -8.54 4.77 3.46
C HIS A 286 -7.67 5.20 4.63
N LEU A 287 -6.35 5.01 4.55
CA LEU A 287 -5.45 5.06 5.71
C LEU A 287 -4.27 6.00 5.58
N LEU A 288 -3.81 6.32 4.36
CA LEU A 288 -2.56 7.06 4.16
C LEU A 288 -2.81 8.56 3.99
N PHE A 289 -3.73 8.92 3.10
CA PHE A 289 -3.94 10.33 2.73
C PHE A 289 -5.07 11.02 3.51
N THR A 290 -5.70 10.30 4.44
CA THR A 290 -6.90 10.72 5.19
C THR A 290 -6.59 11.49 6.48
N ASP A 291 -5.33 11.87 6.74
CA ASP A 291 -4.98 12.67 7.93
C ASP A 291 -5.58 14.10 7.82
N PRO A 292 -6.50 14.50 8.70
CA PRO A 292 -7.13 15.82 8.66
C PRO A 292 -6.14 16.98 8.80
N SER A 293 -4.98 16.74 9.43
CA SER A 293 -3.97 17.78 9.62
C SER A 293 -3.27 18.17 8.31
N THR A 294 -3.15 17.23 7.37
CA THR A 294 -2.45 17.38 6.08
C THR A 294 -3.40 17.41 4.88
N ALA A 295 -4.70 17.58 5.11
CA ALA A 295 -5.75 17.68 4.10
C ALA A 295 -6.36 19.09 4.02
N PRO A 296 -7.04 19.48 2.93
CA PRO A 296 -7.77 20.76 2.87
C PRO A 296 -8.83 20.89 3.99
N ARG A 297 -9.14 22.14 4.36
CA ARG A 297 -10.15 22.42 5.39
C ARG A 297 -11.57 22.45 4.83
N THR A 298 -11.73 22.97 3.62
CA THR A 298 -13.05 23.08 2.98
C THR A 298 -13.52 21.72 2.49
N GLU A 299 -14.83 21.49 2.49
CA GLU A 299 -15.39 20.20 2.04
C GLU A 299 -15.19 20.00 0.54
N LEU A 300 -15.43 21.04 -0.26
CA LEU A 300 -15.11 21.01 -1.68
C LEU A 300 -13.60 20.79 -1.92
N GLY A 301 -12.74 21.45 -1.14
CA GLY A 301 -11.29 21.23 -1.21
C GLY A 301 -10.91 19.79 -0.91
N ARG A 302 -11.54 19.15 0.09
CA ARG A 302 -11.36 17.72 0.39
C ARG A 302 -11.78 16.81 -0.76
N MET A 303 -12.89 17.13 -1.43
CA MET A 303 -13.34 16.38 -2.60
C MET A 303 -12.38 16.52 -3.79
N ILE A 304 -11.92 17.74 -4.07
CA ILE A 304 -10.90 18.01 -5.10
C ILE A 304 -9.60 17.26 -4.78
N PHE A 305 -9.16 17.30 -3.52
CA PHE A 305 -7.97 16.59 -3.08
C PHE A 305 -8.11 15.06 -3.23
N GLY A 306 -9.28 14.51 -2.91
CA GLY A 306 -9.63 13.11 -3.20
C GLY A 306 -9.51 12.78 -4.68
N ALA A 307 -10.18 13.56 -5.54
CA ALA A 307 -10.16 13.35 -6.98
C ALA A 307 -8.74 13.47 -7.57
N LEU A 308 -7.96 14.45 -7.12
CA LEU A 308 -6.56 14.63 -7.54
C LEU A 308 -5.66 13.49 -7.06
N TYR A 309 -5.92 12.90 -5.91
CA TYR A 309 -5.22 11.69 -5.47
C TYR A 309 -5.53 10.52 -6.41
N GLY A 310 -6.81 10.24 -6.68
CA GLY A 310 -7.20 9.18 -7.62
C GLY A 310 -6.61 9.37 -9.03
N LEU A 311 -6.65 10.60 -9.56
CA LEU A 311 -6.01 10.93 -10.84
C LEU A 311 -4.48 10.82 -10.77
N GLY A 312 -3.87 11.26 -9.66
CA GLY A 312 -2.43 11.16 -9.43
C GLY A 312 -1.94 9.71 -9.49
N ASN A 313 -2.68 8.77 -8.89
CA ASN A 313 -2.40 7.34 -8.99
C ASN A 313 -2.44 6.85 -10.44
N VAL A 314 -3.47 7.21 -11.21
CA VAL A 314 -3.58 6.86 -12.63
C VAL A 314 -2.40 7.39 -13.44
N VAL A 315 -2.06 8.67 -13.28
CA VAL A 315 -0.95 9.29 -14.01
C VAL A 315 0.38 8.66 -13.62
N LEU A 316 0.62 8.44 -12.34
CA LEU A 316 1.88 7.86 -11.85
C LEU A 316 2.03 6.41 -12.25
N TYR A 317 0.96 5.61 -12.24
CA TYR A 317 0.98 4.25 -12.77
C TYR A 317 1.45 4.23 -14.24
N TYR A 318 0.86 5.09 -15.08
CA TYR A 318 1.25 5.22 -16.48
C TYR A 318 2.71 5.67 -16.65
N VAL A 319 3.14 6.68 -15.89
CA VAL A 319 4.51 7.20 -15.95
C VAL A 319 5.54 6.15 -15.51
N LEU A 320 5.27 5.44 -14.41
CA LEU A 320 6.15 4.38 -13.90
C LEU A 320 6.26 3.22 -14.90
N GLN A 321 5.13 2.77 -15.45
CA GLN A 321 5.10 1.74 -16.48
C GLN A 321 5.93 2.13 -17.70
N ARG A 322 5.76 3.37 -18.20
CA ARG A 322 6.54 3.90 -19.34
C ARG A 322 8.04 4.02 -19.02
N ALA A 323 8.39 4.26 -17.77
CA ALA A 323 9.77 4.34 -17.30
C ALA A 323 10.39 2.95 -16.99
N GLY A 324 9.62 1.86 -17.09
CA GLY A 324 10.06 0.53 -16.68
C GLY A 324 10.28 0.39 -15.17
N ALA A 325 9.75 1.32 -14.38
CA ALA A 325 9.82 1.30 -12.92
C ALA A 325 8.65 0.51 -12.33
N PRO A 326 8.83 -0.16 -11.17
CA PRO A 326 7.74 -0.92 -10.54
C PRO A 326 6.51 -0.05 -10.27
N GLU A 327 5.35 -0.48 -10.75
CA GLU A 327 4.15 0.37 -10.78
C GLU A 327 3.54 0.58 -9.39
N PHE A 328 3.82 -0.30 -8.43
CA PHE A 328 3.26 -0.21 -7.07
C PHE A 328 3.68 1.07 -6.31
N TYR A 329 4.66 1.82 -6.80
CA TYR A 329 5.03 3.12 -6.22
C TYR A 329 3.99 4.22 -6.48
N ASP A 330 3.07 4.01 -7.43
CA ASP A 330 1.98 4.93 -7.80
C ASP A 330 1.16 5.44 -6.61
N LYS A 331 1.00 4.62 -5.56
CA LYS A 331 0.28 4.95 -4.32
C LYS A 331 1.08 5.76 -3.30
N LEU A 332 2.41 5.81 -3.42
CA LEU A 332 3.29 6.43 -2.43
C LEU A 332 3.70 7.85 -2.78
N LEU A 333 3.85 8.12 -4.07
CA LEU A 333 4.32 9.41 -4.59
C LEU A 333 3.29 10.56 -4.56
N PRO A 334 1.97 10.37 -4.76
CA PRO A 334 1.04 11.50 -4.88
C PRO A 334 0.82 12.26 -3.56
N VAL A 335 0.83 11.59 -2.40
CA VAL A 335 0.38 12.20 -1.14
C VAL A 335 1.22 13.43 -0.76
N PRO A 336 2.57 13.39 -0.73
CA PRO A 336 3.34 14.57 -0.35
C PRO A 336 3.24 15.71 -1.37
N ILE A 337 3.10 15.39 -2.67
CA ILE A 337 2.85 16.39 -3.72
C ILE A 337 1.51 17.11 -3.46
N LEU A 338 0.48 16.37 -3.07
CA LEU A 338 -0.81 16.98 -2.72
C LEU A 338 -0.76 17.72 -1.38
N ASN A 339 0.04 17.27 -0.41
CA ASN A 339 0.17 17.94 0.89
C ASN A 339 0.69 19.38 0.75
N VAL A 340 1.63 19.65 -0.16
CA VAL A 340 2.13 21.02 -0.41
C VAL A 340 1.11 21.90 -1.15
N THR A 341 0.15 21.31 -1.86
CA THR A 341 -0.86 22.05 -2.64
C THR A 341 -2.16 22.33 -1.86
N ILE A 342 -2.33 21.85 -0.62
CA ILE A 342 -3.63 21.96 0.07
C ILE A 342 -4.13 23.40 0.25
N GLN A 343 -3.24 24.37 0.47
CA GLN A 343 -3.65 25.78 0.63
C GLN A 343 -4.11 26.37 -0.70
N LEU A 344 -3.51 25.95 -1.81
CA LEU A 344 -3.94 26.33 -3.15
C LEU A 344 -5.30 25.69 -3.46
N ILE A 345 -5.49 24.42 -3.12
CA ILE A 345 -6.77 23.72 -3.29
C ILE A 345 -7.88 24.41 -2.49
N ASP A 346 -7.63 24.77 -1.22
CA ASP A 346 -8.61 25.52 -0.41
C ASP A 346 -8.92 26.90 -1.01
N ARG A 347 -7.91 27.60 -1.56
CA ARG A 347 -8.12 28.89 -2.24
C ARG A 347 -8.97 28.74 -3.51
N VAL A 348 -8.69 27.72 -4.32
CA VAL A 348 -9.43 27.42 -5.55
C VAL A 348 -10.87 27.02 -5.21
N ALA A 349 -11.06 26.14 -4.22
CA ALA A 349 -12.38 25.74 -3.73
C ALA A 349 -13.21 26.92 -3.21
N GLY A 350 -12.56 27.94 -2.64
CA GLY A 350 -13.21 29.17 -2.18
C GLY A 350 -13.47 30.23 -3.26
N SER A 351 -13.08 29.99 -4.52
CA SER A 351 -13.29 30.93 -5.62
C SER A 351 -14.78 31.07 -5.99
N GLU A 352 -15.19 32.23 -6.49
CA GLU A 352 -16.60 32.49 -6.85
C GLU A 352 -17.15 31.49 -7.86
N LEU A 353 -16.30 31.06 -8.81
CA LEU A 353 -16.66 30.09 -9.83
C LEU A 353 -17.01 28.71 -9.26
N LEU A 354 -16.26 28.26 -8.26
CA LEU A 354 -16.46 26.95 -7.63
C LEU A 354 -17.42 27.00 -6.44
N ARG A 355 -17.72 28.18 -5.89
CA ARG A 355 -18.65 28.35 -4.77
C ARG A 355 -20.04 27.76 -5.03
N ARG A 356 -20.49 27.76 -6.29
CA ARG A 356 -21.78 27.15 -6.70
C ARG A 356 -21.82 25.62 -6.55
N PHE A 357 -20.65 24.99 -6.58
CA PHE A 357 -20.48 23.55 -6.43
C PHE A 357 -20.09 23.16 -5.00
N ASP A 358 -20.00 24.13 -4.08
CA ASP A 358 -19.71 23.83 -2.69
C ASP A 358 -20.86 23.02 -2.09
N PRO A 359 -20.61 21.75 -1.71
CA PRO A 359 -21.64 20.91 -1.11
C PRO A 359 -22.18 21.51 0.19
N SER A 360 -21.43 22.42 0.83
CA SER A 360 -21.87 23.12 2.06
C SER A 360 -23.13 23.96 1.87
N GLY A 361 -23.43 24.36 0.63
CA GLY A 361 -24.68 25.04 0.29
C GLY A 361 -25.90 24.11 0.32
N PHE A 362 -25.72 22.81 0.09
CA PHE A 362 -26.77 21.80 0.04
C PHE A 362 -26.93 21.09 1.39
N GLY A 363 -28.16 21.06 1.92
CA GLY A 363 -28.42 20.42 3.21
C GLY A 363 -27.84 21.20 4.39
N ARG A 364 -28.04 22.52 4.44
CA ARG A 364 -27.59 23.42 5.53
C ARG A 364 -28.00 22.96 6.95
N SER A 365 -29.03 22.12 7.05
CA SER A 365 -29.50 21.50 8.30
C SER A 365 -28.60 20.34 8.79
N LEU A 366 -27.77 19.76 7.93
CA LEU A 366 -26.83 18.69 8.26
C LEU A 366 -25.48 19.31 8.63
N VAL A 367 -25.15 19.29 9.92
CA VAL A 367 -23.87 19.82 10.44
C VAL A 367 -23.10 18.73 11.20
N GLY A 368 -21.78 18.79 11.15
CA GLY A 368 -20.88 17.92 11.90
C GLY A 368 -21.15 16.43 11.63
N ARG A 369 -21.41 15.65 12.69
CA ARG A 369 -21.57 14.19 12.60
C ARG A 369 -22.76 13.75 11.75
N ARG A 370 -23.86 14.51 11.72
CA ARG A 370 -25.02 14.19 10.85
C ARG A 370 -24.65 14.28 9.39
N ARG A 371 -23.80 15.24 9.03
CA ARG A 371 -23.28 15.38 7.68
C ARG A 371 -22.28 14.31 7.31
N ASN A 372 -21.38 13.96 8.23
CA ASN A 372 -20.48 12.82 8.05
C ASN A 372 -21.28 11.54 7.82
N LEU A 373 -22.38 11.33 8.56
CA LEU A 373 -23.27 10.19 8.36
C LEU A 373 -23.93 10.20 6.97
N ALA A 374 -24.41 11.35 6.50
CA ALA A 374 -24.99 11.46 5.16
C ALA A 374 -23.98 11.08 4.06
N TYR A 375 -22.74 11.58 4.15
CA TYR A 375 -21.66 11.17 3.25
C TYR A 375 -21.31 9.69 3.39
N LEU A 376 -21.33 9.16 4.61
CA LEU A 376 -21.09 7.73 4.86
C LEU A 376 -22.16 6.87 4.21
N VAL A 377 -23.44 7.23 4.32
CA VAL A 377 -24.55 6.52 3.67
C VAL A 377 -24.39 6.53 2.15
N LEU A 378 -24.13 7.71 1.57
CA LEU A 378 -23.86 7.82 0.13
C LEU A 378 -22.66 6.95 -0.27
N TRP A 379 -21.58 6.99 0.52
CA TRP A 379 -20.39 6.19 0.27
C TRP A 379 -20.67 4.69 0.35
N THR A 380 -21.49 4.23 1.30
CA THR A 380 -21.93 2.84 1.38
C THR A 380 -22.72 2.42 0.15
N ILE A 381 -23.60 3.28 -0.37
CA ILE A 381 -24.35 3.00 -1.60
C ILE A 381 -23.38 2.89 -2.79
N VAL A 382 -22.43 3.83 -2.93
CA VAL A 382 -21.41 3.80 -3.99
C VAL A 382 -20.55 2.54 -3.88
N PHE A 383 -20.10 2.18 -2.68
CA PHE A 383 -19.31 0.96 -2.47
C PHE A 383 -20.11 -0.31 -2.81
N ALA A 384 -21.37 -0.38 -2.39
CA ALA A 384 -22.24 -1.52 -2.72
C ALA A 384 -22.45 -1.64 -4.25
N MET A 385 -22.75 -0.53 -4.94
CA MET A 385 -22.91 -0.52 -6.40
C MET A 385 -21.63 -0.95 -7.12
N THR A 386 -20.48 -0.41 -6.73
CA THR A 386 -19.19 -0.79 -7.32
C THR A 386 -18.81 -2.23 -7.01
N SER A 387 -19.18 -2.77 -5.84
CA SER A 387 -18.96 -4.18 -5.51
C SER A 387 -19.84 -5.12 -6.34
N VAL A 388 -21.12 -4.79 -6.52
CA VAL A 388 -22.06 -5.57 -7.36
C VAL A 388 -21.62 -5.56 -8.82
N ALA A 389 -21.14 -4.41 -9.31
CA ALA A 389 -20.57 -4.27 -10.65
C ALA A 389 -19.18 -4.92 -10.81
N GLN A 390 -18.67 -5.62 -9.80
CA GLN A 390 -17.34 -6.22 -9.76
C GLN A 390 -16.19 -5.21 -9.95
N GLY A 391 -16.46 -3.93 -9.71
CA GLY A 391 -15.47 -2.85 -9.70
C GLY A 391 -14.48 -2.96 -8.54
N VAL A 392 -14.98 -3.43 -7.39
CA VAL A 392 -14.18 -3.80 -6.22
C VAL A 392 -14.58 -5.20 -5.76
N GLY A 393 -13.60 -6.04 -5.44
CA GLY A 393 -13.85 -7.42 -4.99
C GLY A 393 -12.86 -8.44 -5.54
N ASP A 394 -13.23 -9.71 -5.42
CA ASP A 394 -12.32 -10.84 -5.63
C ASP A 394 -12.47 -11.53 -7.00
N LYS A 395 -13.46 -11.14 -7.80
CA LYS A 395 -13.84 -11.81 -9.04
C LYS A 395 -13.71 -10.90 -10.27
N HIS A 396 -12.78 -9.97 -10.23
CA HIS A 396 -12.58 -9.04 -11.34
C HIS A 396 -12.08 -9.80 -12.59
N PRO A 397 -12.68 -9.64 -13.78
CA PRO A 397 -12.32 -10.44 -14.96
C PRO A 397 -10.85 -10.30 -15.40
N GLY A 398 -10.24 -9.14 -15.15
CA GLY A 398 -8.81 -8.90 -15.40
C GLY A 398 -7.85 -9.82 -14.63
N GLN A 399 -8.34 -10.56 -13.63
CA GLN A 399 -7.54 -11.56 -12.90
C GLN A 399 -7.45 -12.90 -13.64
N PHE A 400 -8.33 -13.14 -14.62
CA PHE A 400 -8.47 -14.44 -15.26
C PHE A 400 -7.68 -14.49 -16.56
N VAL A 401 -6.92 -15.56 -16.76
CA VAL A 401 -6.09 -15.77 -17.96
C VAL A 401 -6.94 -15.74 -19.24
N ARG A 402 -8.15 -16.29 -19.19
CA ARG A 402 -9.07 -16.36 -20.34
C ARG A 402 -9.51 -14.98 -20.84
N PHE A 403 -9.62 -13.98 -19.97
CA PHE A 403 -9.89 -12.61 -20.38
C PHE A 403 -8.75 -12.09 -21.29
N TRP A 404 -7.50 -12.25 -20.84
CA TRP A 404 -6.32 -11.79 -21.58
C TRP A 404 -6.04 -12.58 -22.85
N LEU A 405 -6.33 -13.88 -22.85
CA LEU A 405 -6.29 -14.70 -24.07
C LEU A 405 -7.22 -14.13 -25.14
N ARG A 406 -8.49 -13.88 -24.80
CA ARG A 406 -9.49 -13.31 -25.72
C ARG A 406 -9.11 -11.91 -26.17
N ALA A 407 -8.72 -11.04 -25.24
CA ALA A 407 -8.29 -9.68 -25.57
C ALA A 407 -7.08 -9.68 -26.52
N CYS A 408 -6.13 -10.59 -26.33
CA CYS A 408 -5.00 -10.74 -27.23
C CYS A 408 -5.41 -11.26 -28.62
N GLN A 409 -6.34 -12.22 -28.70
CA GLN A 409 -6.89 -12.71 -29.98
C GLN A 409 -7.65 -11.62 -30.74
N GLU A 410 -8.37 -10.75 -30.03
CA GLU A 410 -9.07 -9.59 -30.59
C GLU A 410 -8.12 -8.42 -30.97
N GLY A 411 -6.81 -8.56 -30.78
CA GLY A 411 -5.84 -7.51 -31.11
C GLY A 411 -5.93 -6.28 -30.20
N ARG A 412 -6.44 -6.43 -28.97
CA ARG A 412 -6.57 -5.33 -28.01
C ARG A 412 -5.19 -4.81 -27.59
N PRO A 413 -5.05 -3.49 -27.35
CA PRO A 413 -3.75 -2.90 -27.02
C PRO A 413 -3.18 -3.51 -25.73
N GLN A 414 -1.86 -3.78 -25.74
CA GLN A 414 -1.10 -4.33 -24.60
C GLN A 414 -1.53 -5.72 -24.11
N ALA A 415 -2.65 -6.29 -24.57
CA ALA A 415 -3.18 -7.56 -24.08
C ALA A 415 -2.20 -8.73 -24.30
N CYS A 416 -1.63 -8.85 -25.50
CA CYS A 416 -0.67 -9.91 -25.80
C CYS A 416 0.64 -9.75 -25.02
N ALA A 417 1.12 -8.52 -24.83
CA ALA A 417 2.33 -8.26 -24.03
C ALA A 417 2.12 -8.67 -22.57
N TYR A 418 0.96 -8.33 -21.98
CA TYR A 418 0.62 -8.74 -20.62
C TYR A 418 0.40 -10.26 -20.51
N LEU A 419 -0.26 -10.88 -21.50
CA LEU A 419 -0.45 -12.33 -21.53
C LEU A 419 0.88 -13.10 -21.54
N LYS A 420 1.87 -12.62 -22.29
CA LYS A 420 3.24 -13.17 -22.27
C LYS A 420 3.86 -13.10 -20.86
N VAL A 421 3.67 -11.99 -20.15
CA VAL A 421 4.13 -11.85 -18.75
C VAL A 421 3.42 -12.85 -17.84
N LEU A 422 2.11 -13.06 -18.00
CA LEU A 422 1.37 -14.09 -17.27
C LEU A 422 1.96 -15.49 -17.52
N TYR A 423 2.16 -15.88 -18.78
CA TYR A 423 2.75 -17.18 -19.11
C TYR A 423 4.15 -17.36 -18.52
N SER A 424 5.01 -16.33 -18.61
CA SER A 424 6.33 -16.35 -17.98
C SER A 424 6.25 -16.54 -16.46
N ASN A 425 5.32 -15.85 -15.79
CA ASN A 425 5.11 -15.98 -14.35
C ASN A 425 4.60 -17.36 -13.96
N PHE A 426 3.67 -17.96 -14.70
CA PHE A 426 3.15 -19.29 -14.43
C PHE A 426 4.15 -20.40 -14.78
N CYS A 427 4.93 -20.22 -15.85
CA CYS A 427 6.00 -21.15 -16.21
C CYS A 427 7.09 -21.20 -15.12
N ARG A 428 7.44 -20.05 -14.53
CA ARG A 428 8.33 -20.00 -13.35
C ARG A 428 7.74 -20.66 -12.11
N GLN A 429 6.41 -20.74 -12.04
CA GLN A 429 5.66 -21.45 -10.99
C GLN A 429 5.36 -22.91 -11.37
N GLU A 430 6.07 -23.47 -12.35
CA GLU A 430 6.01 -24.89 -12.72
C GLU A 430 4.71 -25.33 -13.43
N SER A 431 4.02 -24.39 -14.09
CA SER A 431 2.94 -24.76 -15.03
C SER A 431 3.53 -25.18 -16.37
N GLY A 432 3.46 -26.48 -16.68
CA GLY A 432 3.89 -27.05 -17.96
C GLY A 432 3.09 -26.52 -19.14
N TRP A 433 1.78 -26.30 -18.95
CA TRP A 433 0.94 -25.64 -19.95
C TRP A 433 1.42 -24.21 -20.25
N ALA A 434 1.64 -23.39 -19.22
CA ALA A 434 2.07 -22.01 -19.43
C ALA A 434 3.48 -21.91 -20.05
N CYS A 435 4.39 -22.83 -19.73
CA CYS A 435 5.69 -22.90 -20.38
C CYS A 435 5.56 -23.22 -21.88
N ASN A 436 4.65 -24.13 -22.27
CA ASN A 436 4.37 -24.41 -23.68
C ASN A 436 3.82 -23.16 -24.39
N GLU A 437 2.79 -22.53 -23.83
CA GLU A 437 2.18 -21.33 -24.41
C GLU A 437 3.18 -20.15 -24.50
N LEU A 438 4.09 -20.01 -23.53
CA LEU A 438 5.19 -19.06 -23.60
C LEU A 438 6.12 -19.34 -24.78
N GLY A 439 6.50 -20.61 -24.97
CA GLY A 439 7.35 -21.03 -26.08
C GLY A 439 6.70 -20.77 -27.44
N ILE A 440 5.40 -21.04 -27.58
CA ILE A 440 4.63 -20.71 -28.80
C ILE A 440 4.70 -19.20 -29.06
N PHE A 441 4.44 -18.40 -28.03
CA PHE A 441 4.48 -16.95 -28.14
C PHE A 441 5.87 -16.46 -28.59
N GLN A 442 6.94 -16.99 -28.01
CA GLN A 442 8.32 -16.66 -28.36
C GLN A 442 8.68 -17.06 -29.79
N ALA A 443 8.29 -18.26 -30.22
CA ALA A 443 8.58 -18.76 -31.56
C ALA A 443 7.82 -17.99 -32.65
N GLU A 444 6.53 -17.77 -32.46
CA GLU A 444 5.64 -17.26 -33.51
C GLU A 444 5.56 -15.72 -33.52
N ARG A 445 5.58 -15.07 -32.36
CA ARG A 445 5.43 -13.60 -32.27
C ARG A 445 6.75 -12.87 -32.06
N ASP A 446 7.57 -13.33 -31.12
CA ASP A 446 8.88 -12.69 -30.87
C ASP A 446 9.93 -13.12 -31.90
N GLN A 447 9.67 -14.21 -32.63
CA GLN A 447 10.60 -14.86 -33.55
C GLN A 447 11.92 -15.29 -32.86
N ASP A 448 11.87 -15.50 -31.54
CA ASP A 448 12.99 -15.93 -30.72
C ASP A 448 12.92 -17.45 -30.51
N ARG A 449 13.48 -18.19 -31.47
CA ARG A 449 13.50 -19.66 -31.45
C ARG A 449 14.31 -20.20 -30.26
N THR A 450 15.36 -19.51 -29.84
CA THR A 450 16.22 -19.97 -28.75
C THR A 450 15.48 -19.89 -27.41
N ALA A 451 14.84 -18.75 -27.13
CA ALA A 451 14.00 -18.63 -25.94
C ALA A 451 12.80 -19.60 -25.99
N ALA A 452 12.21 -19.78 -27.17
CA ALA A 452 11.11 -20.72 -27.35
C ALA A 452 11.49 -22.16 -27.01
N VAL A 453 12.62 -22.65 -27.54
CA VAL A 453 13.13 -24.00 -27.23
C VAL A 453 13.36 -24.18 -25.73
N ALA A 454 13.98 -23.20 -25.05
CA ALA A 454 14.18 -23.27 -23.61
C ALA A 454 12.86 -23.34 -22.82
N SER A 455 11.83 -22.61 -23.25
CA SER A 455 10.49 -22.69 -22.66
C SER A 455 9.82 -24.04 -22.94
N PHE A 456 9.98 -24.59 -24.15
CA PHE A 456 9.45 -25.91 -24.51
C PHE A 456 10.14 -27.06 -23.79
N GLU A 457 11.47 -27.00 -23.60
CA GLU A 457 12.23 -27.96 -22.81
C GLU A 457 11.70 -28.01 -21.38
N ARG A 458 11.57 -26.85 -20.74
CA ARG A 458 11.00 -26.76 -19.39
C ARG A 458 9.57 -27.30 -19.33
N ALA A 459 8.74 -27.02 -20.32
CA ALA A 459 7.38 -27.56 -20.39
C ALA A 459 7.37 -29.09 -20.56
N CYS A 460 8.29 -29.64 -21.36
CA CYS A 460 8.46 -31.08 -21.58
C CYS A 460 8.89 -31.78 -20.29
N ASP A 461 9.84 -31.21 -19.55
CA ASP A 461 10.28 -31.71 -18.23
C ASP A 461 9.13 -31.71 -17.20
N LEU A 462 8.18 -30.77 -17.34
CA LEU A 462 6.96 -30.68 -16.52
C LEU A 462 5.82 -31.59 -17.03
N GLY A 463 6.07 -32.44 -18.04
CA GLY A 463 5.14 -33.44 -18.55
C GLY A 463 4.25 -33.00 -19.72
N SER A 464 4.52 -31.85 -20.34
CA SER A 464 3.75 -31.37 -21.50
C SER A 464 4.18 -32.07 -22.80
N LEU A 465 3.43 -33.09 -23.23
CA LEU A 465 3.68 -33.80 -24.51
C LEU A 465 3.66 -32.89 -25.75
N PRO A 466 2.75 -31.89 -25.88
CA PRO A 466 2.80 -30.94 -26.99
C PRO A 466 4.13 -30.17 -27.03
N ALA A 467 4.67 -29.79 -25.88
CA ALA A 467 5.93 -29.06 -25.81
C ALA A 467 7.11 -29.89 -26.31
N CYS A 468 7.20 -31.16 -25.92
CA CYS A 468 8.23 -32.07 -26.41
C CYS A 468 8.23 -32.17 -27.95
N ARG A 469 7.04 -32.14 -28.57
CA ARG A 469 6.89 -32.11 -30.04
C ARG A 469 7.28 -30.75 -30.63
N ASN A 470 6.94 -29.67 -29.95
CA ASN A 470 7.24 -28.29 -30.38
C ASN A 470 8.74 -27.98 -30.42
N ILE A 471 9.56 -28.64 -29.59
CA ILE A 471 11.03 -28.54 -29.67
C ILE A 471 11.50 -28.92 -31.09
N ASN A 472 11.15 -30.12 -31.55
CA ASN A 472 11.58 -30.61 -32.86
C ASN A 472 11.01 -29.74 -34.00
N ARG A 473 9.73 -29.34 -33.91
CA ARG A 473 9.09 -28.45 -34.90
C ARG A 473 9.82 -27.12 -35.05
N THR A 474 10.21 -26.53 -33.91
CA THR A 474 10.91 -25.24 -33.87
C THR A 474 12.32 -25.35 -34.44
N ILE A 475 13.03 -26.45 -34.15
CA ILE A 475 14.39 -26.71 -34.66
C ILE A 475 14.36 -26.99 -36.17
N THR A 476 13.43 -27.81 -36.66
CA THR A 476 13.32 -28.17 -38.07
C THR A 476 12.65 -27.08 -38.93
N GLY A 477 12.12 -26.03 -38.30
CA GLY A 477 11.44 -24.93 -38.98
C GLY A 477 10.14 -25.34 -39.65
N SER A 478 9.46 -26.38 -39.15
CA SER A 478 8.24 -26.93 -39.76
C SER A 478 7.05 -26.97 -38.78
N ALA A 479 5.84 -26.81 -39.33
CA ALA A 479 4.52 -26.86 -38.69
C ALA A 479 4.21 -25.76 -37.65
N THR A 480 2.92 -25.41 -37.56
CA THR A 480 2.36 -24.57 -36.49
C THR A 480 2.57 -25.27 -35.15
N ALA A 481 2.85 -24.49 -34.11
CA ALA A 481 3.09 -25.05 -32.80
C ALA A 481 1.80 -25.68 -32.23
N GLU A 482 1.96 -26.78 -31.49
CA GLU A 482 0.85 -27.49 -30.87
C GLU A 482 0.50 -26.88 -29.51
N THR A 483 -0.79 -26.57 -29.32
CA THR A 483 -1.37 -26.20 -28.03
C THR A 483 -2.17 -27.36 -27.45
N ALA A 484 -2.38 -27.36 -26.14
CA ALA A 484 -3.29 -28.26 -25.45
C ALA A 484 -4.00 -27.56 -24.30
N SER A 485 -5.09 -28.15 -23.80
CA SER A 485 -5.75 -27.69 -22.58
C SER A 485 -4.83 -27.86 -21.35
N PRO A 486 -4.97 -27.01 -20.33
CA PRO A 486 -4.22 -27.15 -19.09
C PRO A 486 -4.49 -28.50 -18.41
N ALA A 487 -3.43 -29.11 -17.85
CA ALA A 487 -3.56 -30.31 -17.05
C ALA A 487 -4.05 -29.97 -15.63
N LEU A 488 -4.48 -30.99 -14.88
CA LEU A 488 -4.99 -30.80 -13.52
C LEU A 488 -3.99 -30.06 -12.60
N GLN A 489 -2.69 -30.32 -12.77
CA GLN A 489 -1.61 -29.68 -12.02
C GLN A 489 -1.38 -28.21 -12.37
N ASP A 490 -1.84 -27.75 -13.55
CA ASP A 490 -1.71 -26.34 -13.95
C ASP A 490 -2.78 -25.46 -13.29
N TYR A 491 -3.98 -26.01 -13.01
CA TYR A 491 -5.12 -25.23 -12.50
C TYR A 491 -4.84 -24.46 -11.21
N PRO A 492 -4.20 -25.04 -10.16
CA PRO A 492 -3.85 -24.29 -8.95
C PRO A 492 -2.96 -23.06 -9.21
N ILE A 493 -2.18 -23.07 -10.30
CA ILE A 493 -1.26 -21.99 -10.69
C ILE A 493 -2.00 -20.94 -11.49
N ILE A 494 -2.74 -21.34 -12.53
CA ILE A 494 -3.33 -20.41 -13.50
C ILE A 494 -4.70 -19.85 -13.07
N LEU A 495 -5.42 -20.50 -12.16
CA LEU A 495 -6.75 -20.07 -11.72
C LEU A 495 -6.73 -19.13 -10.50
N ARG A 496 -5.59 -18.97 -9.83
CA ARG A 496 -5.53 -18.18 -8.58
C ARG A 496 -5.79 -16.68 -8.78
N GLY A 497 -5.53 -16.16 -9.98
CA GLY A 497 -5.56 -14.72 -10.25
C GLY A 497 -4.64 -13.94 -9.31
N SER A 498 -5.17 -12.91 -8.64
CA SER A 498 -4.44 -12.12 -7.64
C SER A 498 -4.57 -12.69 -6.21
N LYS A 499 -5.22 -13.85 -6.02
CA LYS A 499 -5.36 -14.49 -4.71
C LYS A 499 -4.14 -15.32 -4.32
N GLY A 500 -4.12 -15.72 -3.05
CA GLY A 500 -3.08 -16.59 -2.51
C GLY A 500 -3.06 -17.97 -3.19
N PRO A 501 -2.04 -18.79 -2.91
CA PRO A 501 -1.94 -20.13 -3.48
C PRO A 501 -3.20 -20.96 -3.24
N ILE A 502 -3.66 -21.65 -4.28
CA ILE A 502 -4.77 -22.60 -4.16
C ILE A 502 -4.20 -23.91 -3.61
N SER A 503 -4.30 -24.10 -2.30
CA SER A 503 -3.97 -25.36 -1.64
C SER A 503 -5.25 -26.09 -1.23
N ASN A 504 -5.35 -27.39 -1.51
CA ASN A 504 -6.39 -28.30 -1.00
C ASN A 504 -7.77 -28.22 -1.66
N LEU A 505 -7.88 -27.76 -2.91
CA LEU A 505 -9.12 -27.98 -3.69
C LEU A 505 -9.11 -29.36 -4.34
N PRO A 506 -10.16 -30.18 -4.15
CA PRO A 506 -10.27 -31.45 -4.85
C PRO A 506 -10.47 -31.23 -6.36
N PRO A 507 -10.13 -32.20 -7.22
CA PRO A 507 -10.22 -32.03 -8.67
C PRO A 507 -11.57 -31.51 -9.20
N PRO A 508 -12.74 -31.99 -8.72
CA PRO A 508 -14.03 -31.46 -9.18
C PRO A 508 -14.22 -29.97 -8.87
N ALA A 509 -13.70 -29.50 -7.72
CA ALA A 509 -13.77 -28.10 -7.36
C ALA A 509 -12.82 -27.22 -8.22
N LEU A 510 -11.67 -27.76 -8.63
CA LEU A 510 -10.77 -27.09 -9.58
C LEU A 510 -11.43 -26.97 -10.96
N TYR A 511 -12.09 -28.02 -11.45
CA TYR A 511 -12.83 -27.95 -12.71
C TYR A 511 -14.01 -27.00 -12.64
N ALA A 512 -14.77 -26.97 -11.53
CA ALA A 512 -15.83 -25.99 -11.34
C ALA A 512 -15.30 -24.54 -11.33
N LEU A 513 -14.15 -24.31 -10.69
CA LEU A 513 -13.49 -23.02 -10.69
C LEU A 513 -13.01 -22.64 -12.10
N ALA A 514 -12.37 -23.56 -12.83
CA ALA A 514 -11.93 -23.35 -14.20
C ALA A 514 -13.12 -23.00 -15.10
N CYS A 515 -14.22 -23.74 -15.01
CA CYS A 515 -15.43 -23.47 -15.77
C CYS A 515 -15.97 -22.06 -15.47
N SER A 516 -16.01 -21.67 -14.19
CA SER A 516 -16.45 -20.33 -13.78
C SER A 516 -15.54 -19.20 -14.30
N GLN A 517 -14.28 -19.50 -14.61
CA GLN A 517 -13.31 -18.57 -15.21
C GLN A 517 -13.23 -18.67 -16.74
N GLY A 518 -14.13 -19.44 -17.38
CA GLY A 518 -14.26 -19.49 -18.83
C GLY A 518 -13.39 -20.53 -19.53
N TRP A 519 -13.04 -21.63 -18.85
CA TRP A 519 -12.43 -22.84 -19.43
C TRP A 519 -13.52 -23.86 -19.80
N PRO A 520 -14.08 -23.82 -21.03
CA PRO A 520 -15.27 -24.60 -21.39
C PRO A 520 -15.09 -26.13 -21.25
N GLU A 521 -13.89 -26.63 -21.51
CA GLU A 521 -13.53 -28.06 -21.44
C GLU A 521 -13.71 -28.66 -20.03
N THR A 522 -13.73 -27.82 -19.00
CA THR A 522 -13.88 -28.25 -17.60
C THR A 522 -15.33 -28.27 -17.13
N CYS A 523 -16.25 -27.64 -17.87
CA CYS A 523 -17.65 -27.52 -17.46
C CYS A 523 -18.40 -28.85 -17.45
N GLU A 524 -18.09 -29.77 -18.37
CA GLU A 524 -18.72 -31.09 -18.43
C GLU A 524 -18.24 -32.04 -17.31
N GLN A 525 -17.01 -31.83 -16.84
CA GLN A 525 -16.37 -32.62 -15.78
C GLN A 525 -16.89 -32.29 -14.37
N THR A 526 -17.80 -31.31 -14.24
CA THR A 526 -18.44 -30.95 -12.97
C THR A 526 -19.71 -31.77 -12.68
N LYS A 527 -20.18 -32.59 -13.63
CA LYS A 527 -21.43 -33.35 -13.53
C LYS A 527 -21.27 -34.75 -12.91
N HIS A 528 -20.05 -35.13 -12.54
CA HIS A 528 -19.68 -36.39 -11.90
C HIS A 528 -18.84 -36.09 -10.66
#